data_AF-A0A9P4NQA3-F1
#
_entry.id   AF-A0A9P4NQA3-F1
#
_cell.length_a   1.000
_cell.length_b   1.000
_cell.length_c   1.000
_cell.angle_alpha   90.00
_cell.angle_beta   90.00
_cell.angle_gamma   90.00
#
_symmetry.space_group_name_H-M   'P 1'
#
loop_
_entity.id
_entity.type
_entity.pdbx_description
1 polymer ?
#
loop_
_entity_poly.entity_id
_entity_poly.type
_entity_poly.pdbx_seq_one_letter_code
_entity_poly.pdbx_strand_id
1 'polypeptide(L)'
;MRFLKYAIKNRILITVYPPYSTHLLQLLDLVLFAPLASYYSTQLNLWQIATGGLAKMLKREFYGLFRRVFESAFTEKNIISL
;
A
#
# COMPACT_ATOMS: atom_id res chain seq x y z
N MET A 1 -9.08 -17.68 20.43
CA MET A 1 -9.64 -18.66 19.45
C MET A 1 -10.88 -18.19 18.66
N ARG A 2 -11.47 -17.01 18.89
CA ARG A 2 -12.67 -16.55 18.14
C ARG A 2 -12.43 -16.43 16.62
N PHE A 3 -11.26 -15.95 16.23
CA PHE A 3 -10.83 -15.81 14.83
C PHE A 3 -10.81 -17.16 14.08
N LEU A 4 -10.09 -18.17 14.61
CA LEU A 4 -10.01 -19.49 13.98
C LEU A 4 -11.39 -20.17 13.89
N LYS A 5 -12.22 -20.06 14.95
CA LYS A 5 -13.59 -20.59 14.92
C LYS A 5 -14.44 -19.94 13.82
N TYR A 6 -14.29 -18.63 13.62
CA TYR A 6 -14.96 -17.91 12.53
C TYR A 6 -14.47 -18.39 11.16
N ALA A 7 -13.16 -18.55 10.96
CA ALA A 7 -12.61 -19.02 9.70
C ALA A 7 -13.11 -20.43 9.35
N ILE A 8 -13.09 -21.35 10.32
CA ILE A 8 -13.62 -22.72 10.15
C ILE A 8 -15.11 -22.68 9.81
N LYS A 9 -15.91 -21.91 10.56
CA LYS A 9 -17.36 -21.80 10.32
C LYS A 9 -17.67 -21.28 8.91
N ASN A 10 -16.87 -20.36 8.38
CA ASN A 10 -17.06 -19.76 7.07
C ASN A 10 -16.25 -20.42 5.96
N ARG A 11 -15.60 -21.58 6.22
CA ARG A 11 -14.76 -22.30 5.26
C ARG A 11 -13.63 -21.44 4.66
N ILE A 12 -13.09 -20.52 5.45
CA ILE A 12 -11.93 -19.70 5.08
C ILE A 12 -10.67 -20.49 5.42
N LEU A 13 -9.87 -20.82 4.41
CA LEU A 13 -8.55 -21.41 4.60
C LEU A 13 -7.60 -20.32 5.10
N ILE A 14 -6.94 -20.58 6.23
CA ILE A 14 -5.91 -19.70 6.76
C ILE A 14 -4.56 -20.22 6.28
N THR A 15 -3.82 -19.37 5.59
CA THR A 15 -2.43 -19.62 5.22
C THR A 15 -1.49 -18.90 6.19
N VAL A 16 -0.30 -19.46 6.38
CA VAL A 16 0.75 -18.86 7.22
C VAL A 16 1.99 -18.71 6.36
N TYR A 17 2.57 -17.52 6.36
CA TYR A 17 3.82 -17.26 5.69
C TYR A 17 5.00 -17.74 6.54
N PRO A 18 6.08 -18.25 5.91
CA PRO A 18 7.37 -18.40 6.58
C PRO A 18 7.83 -17.10 7.25
N PRO A 19 8.61 -17.16 8.34
CA PRO A 19 9.17 -15.97 8.96
C PRO A 19 9.90 -15.08 7.93
N TYR A 20 9.75 -13.77 8.08
CA TYR A 20 10.40 -12.74 7.23
C TYR A 20 10.04 -12.77 5.74
N SER A 21 9.03 -13.54 5.31
CA SER A 21 8.69 -13.67 3.87
C SER A 21 7.52 -12.81 3.40
N THR A 22 6.91 -12.03 4.28
CA THR A 22 5.70 -11.23 3.98
C THR A 22 5.92 -10.31 2.78
N HIS A 23 7.05 -9.59 2.74
CA HIS A 23 7.38 -8.67 1.65
C HIS A 23 7.56 -9.34 0.27
N LEU A 24 7.72 -10.66 0.22
CA LEU A 24 7.86 -11.45 -1.02
C LEU A 24 6.58 -12.19 -1.39
N LEU A 25 5.90 -12.76 -0.39
CA LEU A 25 4.78 -13.68 -0.61
C LEU A 25 3.41 -13.05 -0.41
N GLN A 26 3.33 -11.89 0.24
CA GLN A 26 2.09 -11.16 0.38
C GLN A 26 1.87 -10.31 -0.87
N LEU A 27 0.98 -10.78 -1.75
CA LEU A 27 0.65 -10.10 -3.01
C LEU A 27 0.26 -8.64 -2.79
N LEU A 28 -0.51 -8.35 -1.73
CA LEU A 28 -0.88 -6.99 -1.34
C LEU A 28 0.36 -6.08 -1.16
N ASP A 29 1.41 -6.59 -0.52
CA ASP A 29 2.63 -5.82 -0.28
C ASP A 29 3.42 -5.63 -1.58
N LEU A 30 3.48 -6.67 -2.41
CA LEU A 30 4.24 -6.68 -3.66
C LEU A 30 3.60 -5.83 -4.76
N VAL A 31 2.29 -5.99 -5.00
CA VAL A 31 1.64 -5.40 -6.18
C VAL A 31 0.90 -4.11 -5.90
N LEU A 32 0.54 -3.82 -4.64
CA LEU A 32 -0.17 -2.60 -4.29
C LEU A 32 0.70 -1.67 -3.45
N PHE A 33 1.30 -2.15 -2.37
CA PHE A 33 2.08 -1.27 -1.49
C PHE A 33 3.45 -0.89 -2.06
N ALA A 34 4.14 -1.78 -2.78
CA ALA A 34 5.41 -1.40 -3.40
C ALA A 34 5.23 -0.31 -4.48
N PRO A 35 4.28 -0.42 -5.44
CA PRO A 35 4.00 0.67 -6.37
C PRO A 35 3.49 1.94 -5.67
N LEU A 36 2.63 1.81 -4.66
CA LEU A 36 2.16 2.95 -3.85
C LEU A 36 3.35 3.71 -3.23
N ALA A 37 4.30 3.01 -2.61
CA ALA A 37 5.47 3.62 -1.98
C ALA A 37 6.36 4.32 -3.02
N SER A 38 6.55 3.70 -4.18
CA SER A 38 7.31 4.28 -5.30
C SER A 38 6.65 5.57 -5.81
N TYR A 39 5.37 5.50 -6.17
CA TYR A 39 4.61 6.65 -6.66
C TYR A 39 4.51 7.77 -5.64
N TYR A 40 4.37 7.42 -4.36
CA TYR A 40 4.29 8.40 -3.27
C TYR A 40 5.61 9.13 -3.12
N SER A 41 6.73 8.41 -3.18
CA SER A 41 8.08 9.00 -3.14
C SER A 41 8.29 9.96 -4.32
N THR A 42 7.84 9.59 -5.53
CA THR A 42 7.89 10.49 -6.69
C THR A 42 7.07 11.76 -6.47
N GLN A 43 5.81 11.64 -6.02
CA GLN A 43 4.95 12.79 -5.76
C GLN A 43 5.47 13.68 -4.62
N LEU A 44 6.06 13.07 -3.58
CA LEU A 44 6.68 13.80 -2.49
C LEU A 44 7.87 14.62 -2.98
N ASN A 45 8.73 14.05 -3.83
CA ASN A 45 9.86 14.76 -4.42
C ASN A 45 9.40 15.95 -5.28
N LEU A 46 8.38 15.74 -6.12
CA LEU A 46 7.79 16.81 -6.93
C LEU A 46 7.21 17.94 -6.07
N TRP A 47 6.52 17.59 -4.99
CA TRP A 47 5.98 18.57 -4.05
C TRP A 47 7.07 19.34 -3.29
N GLN A 48 8.16 18.66 -2.89
CA GLN A 48 9.31 19.31 -2.27
C GLN A 48 9.97 20.30 -3.23
N ILE A 49 10.16 19.93 -4.50
CA ILE A 49 10.69 20.83 -5.54
C ILE A 49 9.76 22.05 -5.71
N ALA A 50 8.46 21.82 -5.86
CA ALA A 50 7.47 22.88 -6.09
C ALA A 50 7.37 23.88 -4.92
N THR A 51 7.65 23.44 -3.70
CA THR A 51 7.60 24.27 -2.48
C THR A 51 8.97 24.78 -2.03
N GLY A 52 10.04 24.45 -2.77
CA GLY A 52 11.41 24.73 -2.37
C GLY A 52 11.83 24.05 -1.05
N GLY A 53 11.10 23.02 -0.61
CA GLY A 53 11.31 22.35 0.67
C GLY A 53 10.91 23.18 1.90
N LEU A 54 10.30 24.37 1.71
CA LEU A 54 9.95 25.28 2.80
C LEU A 54 8.53 25.04 3.32
N ALA A 55 7.67 24.37 2.55
CA ALA A 55 6.34 24.04 2.99
C ALA A 55 6.35 22.94 4.05
N LYS A 56 5.57 23.13 5.11
CA LYS A 56 5.36 22.12 6.15
C LYS A 56 4.36 21.07 5.66
N MET A 57 4.71 19.80 5.81
CA MET A 57 3.78 18.70 5.56
C MET A 57 2.68 18.67 6.61
N LEU A 58 1.48 19.11 6.23
CA LEU A 58 0.26 19.03 7.06
C LEU A 58 -0.57 17.81 6.66
N LYS A 59 -1.52 17.41 7.52
CA LYS A 59 -2.44 16.30 7.22
C LYS A 59 -3.20 16.48 5.89
N ARG A 60 -3.57 17.72 5.55
CA ARG A 60 -4.24 18.07 4.28
C ARG A 60 -3.33 17.78 3.08
N GLU A 61 -2.09 18.25 3.13
CA GLU A 61 -1.09 18.04 2.07
C GLU A 61 -0.79 16.55 1.91
N PHE A 62 -0.53 15.87 3.03
CA PHE A 62 -0.34 14.42 3.05
C PHE A 62 -1.50 13.70 2.38
N TYR A 63 -2.74 13.97 2.81
CA TYR A 63 -3.91 13.28 2.25
C TYR A 63 -4.11 13.61 0.76
N GLY A 64 -3.89 14.85 0.34
CA GLY A 64 -4.01 15.26 -1.05
C GLY A 64 -2.96 14.60 -1.98
N LEU A 65 -1.74 14.39 -1.49
CA LEU A 65 -0.70 13.64 -2.20
C LEU A 65 -1.01 12.14 -2.18
N PHE A 66 -1.31 11.59 -1.00
CA PHE A 66 -1.59 10.18 -0.80
C PHE A 66 -2.80 9.71 -1.62
N ARG A 67 -3.91 10.45 -1.60
CA ARG A 67 -5.16 10.02 -2.26
C ARG A 67 -4.98 9.81 -3.76
N ARG A 68 -4.30 10.74 -4.44
CA ARG A 68 -4.02 10.64 -5.88
C ARG A 68 -3.13 9.46 -6.21
N VAL A 69 -2.12 9.24 -5.37
CA VAL A 69 -1.18 8.11 -5.52
C VAL A 69 -1.88 6.77 -5.24
N PHE A 70 -2.74 6.72 -4.23
CA PHE A 70 -3.52 5.56 -3.88
C PHE A 70 -4.40 5.10 -5.06
N GLU A 71 -5.10 6.02 -5.71
CA GLU A 71 -5.91 5.73 -6.89
C GLU A 71 -5.08 5.24 -8.08
N SER A 72 -3.82 5.69 -8.18
CA SER A 72 -2.89 5.25 -9.23
C SER A 72 -2.26 3.87 -8.95
N ALA A 73 -2.08 3.52 -7.68
CA ALA A 73 -1.50 2.24 -7.27
C ALA A 73 -2.54 1.12 -7.18
N PHE A 74 -3.76 1.42 -6.70
CA PHE A 74 -4.84 0.46 -6.53
C PHE A 74 -5.69 0.31 -7.79
N THR A 75 -5.03 -0.06 -8.89
CA THR A 75 -5.65 -0.29 -10.20
C THR A 75 -5.74 -1.77 -10.50
N GLU A 76 -6.72 -2.17 -11.31
CA GLU A 76 -6.86 -3.56 -11.77
C GLU A 76 -5.57 -4.06 -12.42
N LYS A 77 -4.91 -3.20 -13.21
CA LYS A 77 -3.60 -3.48 -13.83
C LYS A 77 -2.55 -3.95 -12.82
N ASN A 78 -2.44 -3.27 -11.67
CA ASN A 78 -1.50 -3.66 -10.63
C ASN A 78 -1.98 -4.90 -9.88
N ILE A 79 -3.28 -5.08 -9.67
CA ILE A 79 -3.82 -6.28 -9.00
C ILE A 79 -3.51 -7.55 -9.80
N ILE A 80 -3.56 -7.48 -11.13
CA ILE A 80 -3.34 -8.63 -12.03
C ILE A 80 -1.91 -8.77 -12.54
N SER A 81 -0.95 -7.96 -12.05
CA SER A 81 0.40 -7.91 -12.61
C SER A 81 1.31 -9.09 -12.24
N LEU A 82 0.75 -10.15 -11.66
CA LEU A 82 1.46 -11.34 -11.16
C LEU A 82 0.97 -12.61 -11.83
#